data_AF-A0A1F0IC20-F1
#
_entry.id   AF-A0A1F0IC20-F1
#
_cell.length_a   1.000
_cell.length_b   1.000
_cell.length_c   1.000
_cell.angle_alpha   90.00
_cell.angle_beta   90.00
_cell.angle_gamma   90.00
#
_symmetry.space_group_name_H-M   'P 1'
#
loop_
_entity.id
_entity.type
_entity.pdbx_description
1 polymer ?
#
loop_
_entity_poly.entity_id
_entity_poly.type
_entity_poly.pdbx_seq_one_letter_code
_entity_poly.pdbx_strand_id
1 'polypeptide(L)'
;MIRYIILYCSTCAVCITMCYLDLFIDNINSILQLFLIHFFDFLSWIILTIGAIKCMPEKAYSNKRVWFYCAAMSGMLAAIKSFVKLIEILDT
;
A
#
# COMPACT_ATOMS: atom_id res chain seq x y z
N MET A 1 6.80 -6.43 -13.97
CA MET A 1 7.47 -5.81 -12.81
C MET A 1 7.45 -4.28 -12.88
N ILE A 2 8.11 -3.64 -13.85
CA ILE A 2 8.26 -2.16 -13.93
C ILE A 2 6.93 -1.40 -13.81
N ARG A 3 5.87 -1.83 -14.51
CA ARG A 3 4.54 -1.20 -14.42
C ARG A 3 3.94 -1.17 -13.00
N TYR A 4 4.16 -2.22 -12.20
CA TYR A 4 3.65 -2.30 -10.83
C TYR A 4 4.48 -1.45 -9.86
N ILE A 5 5.78 -1.34 -10.12
CA ILE A 5 6.67 -0.42 -9.38
C ILE A 5 6.24 1.03 -9.64
N ILE A 6 5.98 1.39 -10.91
CA ILE A 6 5.50 2.74 -11.26
C ILE A 6 4.16 3.02 -10.58
N LEU A 7 3.21 2.06 -10.60
CA LEU A 7 1.93 2.22 -9.91
C LEU A 7 2.12 2.41 -8.40
N TYR A 8 2.98 1.60 -7.76
CA TYR A 8 3.28 1.74 -6.33
C TYR A 8 3.93 3.10 -6.00
N CYS A 9 4.90 3.54 -6.79
CA CYS A 9 5.52 4.85 -6.60
C CYS A 9 4.49 5.98 -6.76
N SER A 10 3.54 5.85 -7.69
CA SER A 10 2.47 6.84 -7.87
C SER A 10 1.52 6.89 -6.68
N THR A 11 1.15 5.75 -6.08
CA THR A 11 0.28 5.74 -4.90
C THR A 11 1.00 6.28 -3.67
N CYS A 12 2.29 6.00 -3.49
CA CYS A 12 3.10 6.63 -2.45
C CYS A 12 3.22 8.14 -2.62
N ALA A 13 3.39 8.65 -3.85
CA ALA A 13 3.44 10.08 -4.12
C ALA A 13 2.12 10.78 -3.76
N VAL A 14 0.99 10.12 -4.01
CA VAL A 14 -0.33 10.61 -3.58
C VAL A 14 -0.43 10.64 -2.05
N CYS A 15 0.00 9.58 -1.35
CA CYS A 15 0.02 9.58 0.13
C CYS A 15 0.85 10.74 0.69
N ILE A 16 2.05 10.97 0.15
CA ILE A 16 2.92 12.07 0.59
C ILE A 16 2.24 13.41 0.36
N THR A 17 1.70 13.64 -0.84
CA THR A 17 0.95 14.87 -1.15
C THR A 17 -0.22 15.08 -0.18
N MET A 18 -0.94 14.01 0.16
CA MET A 18 -2.04 14.04 1.13
C MET A 18 -1.55 14.35 2.55
N CYS A 19 -0.39 13.89 2.99
CA CYS A 19 0.18 14.29 4.29
C CYS A 19 0.56 15.78 4.33
N TYR A 20 1.06 16.33 3.22
CA TYR A 20 1.45 17.74 3.13
C TYR A 20 0.29 18.69 2.82
N LEU A 21 -0.87 18.17 2.40
CA LEU A 21 -2.04 18.97 2.00
C LEU A 21 -2.57 19.86 3.13
N ASP A 22 -2.48 19.40 4.38
CA ASP A 22 -2.88 20.16 5.58
C ASP A 22 -2.03 21.42 5.80
N LEU A 23 -0.78 21.45 5.30
CA LEU A 23 0.11 22.61 5.39
C LEU A 23 -0.24 23.71 4.37
N PHE A 24 -1.04 23.39 3.35
CA PHE A 24 -1.35 24.30 2.24
C PHE A 24 -2.81 24.72 2.19
N ILE A 25 -3.73 23.92 2.74
CA ILE A 25 -5.17 24.20 2.71
C ILE A 25 -5.69 24.20 4.14
N ASP A 26 -5.98 25.40 4.64
CA ASP A 26 -6.65 25.57 5.93
C ASP A 26 -8.04 24.92 5.90
N ASN A 27 -8.40 24.25 7.00
CA ASN A 27 -9.73 23.67 7.24
C ASN A 27 -10.08 22.45 6.35
N ILE A 28 -9.08 21.68 5.90
CA ILE A 28 -9.33 20.33 5.38
C ILE A 28 -9.96 19.47 6.48
N ASN A 29 -10.98 18.68 6.10
CA ASN A 29 -11.54 17.69 7.00
C ASN A 29 -10.48 16.62 7.31
N SER A 30 -9.93 16.68 8.53
CA SER A 30 -8.86 15.81 9.01
C SER A 30 -9.24 14.32 8.96
N ILE A 31 -10.51 13.98 9.19
CA ILE A 31 -11.02 12.60 9.10
C ILE A 31 -10.95 12.11 7.66
N LEU A 32 -11.40 12.94 6.71
CA LEU A 32 -11.38 12.60 5.28
C LEU A 32 -9.93 12.47 4.77
N GLN A 33 -9.04 13.36 5.20
CA GLN A 33 -7.64 13.28 4.84
C GLN A 33 -6.95 12.03 5.41
N LEU A 34 -7.19 11.71 6.68
CA LEU A 34 -6.67 10.51 7.33
C LEU A 34 -7.20 9.24 6.64
N PHE A 35 -8.49 9.21 6.29
CA PHE A 35 -9.10 8.14 5.51
C PHE A 35 -8.40 7.96 4.14
N LEU A 36 -8.19 9.05 3.39
CA LEU A 36 -7.51 9.00 2.09
C LEU A 36 -6.08 8.44 2.21
N ILE A 37 -5.32 8.88 3.22
CA ILE A 37 -3.95 8.39 3.45
C ILE A 37 -3.95 6.88 3.67
N HIS A 38 -4.80 6.38 4.57
CA HIS A 38 -4.89 4.94 4.86
C HIS A 38 -5.44 4.14 3.66
N PHE A 39 -6.35 4.71 2.88
CA PHE A 39 -6.88 4.10 1.67
C PHE A 39 -5.80 3.91 0.59
N PHE A 40 -5.00 4.95 0.31
CA PHE A 40 -3.92 4.86 -0.67
C PHE A 40 -2.75 3.99 -0.18
N ASP A 41 -2.48 3.95 1.13
CA ASP A 41 -1.52 3.01 1.72
C ASP A 41 -1.98 1.56 1.51
N PHE A 42 -3.25 1.26 1.80
CA PHE A 42 -3.84 -0.04 1.52
C PHE A 42 -3.74 -0.43 0.04
N LEU A 43 -4.09 0.49 -0.86
CA LEU A 43 -4.01 0.28 -2.30
C LEU A 43 -2.57 0.00 -2.76
N SER A 44 -1.58 0.69 -2.19
CA SER A 44 -0.16 0.51 -2.47
C SER A 44 0.31 -0.92 -2.18
N TRP A 45 -0.10 -1.47 -1.02
CA TRP A 45 0.24 -2.84 -0.63
C TRP A 45 -0.44 -3.90 -1.51
N ILE A 46 -1.68 -3.66 -1.97
CA ILE A 46 -2.36 -4.53 -2.94
C ILE A 46 -1.59 -4.58 -4.25
N ILE A 47 -1.24 -3.41 -4.80
CA ILE A 47 -0.50 -3.30 -6.06
C ILE A 47 0.83 -4.04 -5.99
N LEU A 48 1.57 -3.86 -4.89
CA LEU A 48 2.83 -4.57 -4.67
C LEU A 48 2.64 -6.07 -4.58
N THR A 49 1.62 -6.54 -3.85
CA THR A 49 1.33 -7.97 -3.68
C THR A 49 0.98 -8.61 -5.03
N ILE A 50 0.15 -7.97 -5.85
CA ILE A 50 -0.20 -8.45 -7.20
C ILE A 50 1.04 -8.44 -8.11
N GLY A 51 1.81 -7.35 -8.07
CA GLY A 51 3.03 -7.22 -8.85
C GLY A 51 4.06 -8.29 -8.49
N ALA A 52 4.16 -8.61 -7.20
CA ALA A 52 4.96 -9.71 -6.69
C ALA A 52 4.44 -11.03 -7.25
N ILE A 53 3.17 -11.40 -7.03
CA ILE A 53 2.59 -12.69 -7.48
C ILE A 53 2.85 -12.95 -8.97
N LYS A 54 2.72 -11.91 -9.80
CA LYS A 54 2.97 -12.01 -11.24
C LYS A 54 4.45 -12.17 -11.60
N CYS A 55 5.37 -11.77 -10.74
CA CYS A 55 6.82 -11.94 -10.90
C CYS A 55 7.36 -13.16 -10.12
N MET A 56 6.48 -14.08 -9.71
CA MET A 56 6.86 -15.26 -8.96
C MET A 56 7.87 -16.11 -9.75
N PRO A 57 8.99 -16.53 -9.12
CA PRO A 57 10.01 -17.28 -9.84
C PRO A 57 9.52 -18.67 -10.24
N GLU A 58 9.72 -19.02 -11.52
CA GLU A 58 9.25 -20.27 -12.14
C GLU A 58 9.95 -21.51 -11.58
N LYS A 59 11.20 -21.38 -11.12
CA LYS A 59 11.96 -22.50 -10.54
C LYS A 59 11.42 -22.86 -9.16
N ALA A 60 10.87 -24.07 -9.05
CA ALA A 60 10.50 -24.66 -7.77
C ALA A 60 11.75 -24.80 -6.87
N TYR A 61 11.61 -24.45 -5.59
CA TYR A 61 12.65 -24.58 -4.55
C TYR A 61 13.97 -23.80 -4.78
N SER A 62 13.88 -22.55 -5.25
CA SER A 62 15.00 -21.59 -5.15
C SER A 62 14.88 -20.75 -3.88
N ASN A 63 16.01 -20.38 -3.28
CA ASN A 63 16.06 -19.39 -2.18
C ASN A 63 15.28 -18.10 -2.54
N LYS A 64 15.30 -17.73 -3.84
CA LYS A 64 14.54 -16.59 -4.38
C LYS A 64 13.02 -16.71 -4.19
N ARG A 65 12.48 -17.94 -4.22
CA ARG A 65 11.05 -18.23 -4.04
C ARG A 65 10.64 -18.16 -2.57
N VAL A 66 11.53 -18.53 -1.64
CA VAL A 66 11.30 -18.38 -0.19
C VAL A 66 11.25 -16.90 0.18
N TRP A 67 12.24 -16.11 -0.26
CA TRP A 67 12.25 -14.67 -0.06
C TRP A 67 11.03 -13.98 -0.67
N PHE A 68 10.59 -14.46 -1.83
CA PHE A 68 9.36 -14.02 -2.47
C PHE A 68 8.12 -14.26 -1.59
N TYR A 69 7.97 -15.45 -1.02
CA TYR A 69 6.85 -15.75 -0.13
C TYR A 69 6.89 -14.91 1.16
N CYS A 70 8.07 -14.72 1.77
CA CYS A 70 8.20 -13.83 2.92
C CYS A 70 7.77 -12.41 2.57
N ALA A 71 8.25 -11.85 1.45
CA ALA A 71 7.88 -10.50 1.02
C ALA A 71 6.37 -10.37 0.73
N ALA A 72 5.77 -11.36 0.07
CA ALA A 72 4.34 -11.38 -0.21
C ALA A 72 3.50 -11.47 1.08
N MET A 73 3.91 -12.31 2.03
CA MET A 73 3.24 -12.48 3.32
C MET A 73 3.34 -11.22 4.19
N SER A 74 4.51 -10.57 4.21
CA SER A 74 4.68 -9.26 4.86
C SER A 74 3.82 -8.18 4.20
N GLY A 75 3.73 -8.17 2.87
CA GLY A 75 2.87 -7.23 2.14
C GLY A 75 1.38 -7.43 2.42
N MET A 76 0.92 -8.68 2.48
CA MET A 76 -0.45 -9.00 2.87
C MET A 76 -0.74 -8.59 4.33
N LEU A 77 0.19 -8.85 5.25
CA LEU A 77 0.03 -8.43 6.65
C LEU A 77 -0.08 -6.90 6.77
N ALA A 78 0.74 -6.16 6.00
CA ALA A 78 0.66 -4.71 5.97
C ALA A 78 -0.68 -4.22 5.39
N ALA A 79 -1.16 -4.82 4.30
CA ALA A 79 -2.48 -4.52 3.74
C ALA A 79 -3.61 -4.73 4.76
N ILE A 80 -3.60 -5.86 5.48
CA ILE A 80 -4.61 -6.14 6.51
C ILE A 80 -4.58 -5.08 7.61
N LYS A 81 -3.39 -4.70 8.09
CA LYS A 81 -3.25 -3.65 9.12
C LYS A 81 -3.79 -2.30 8.63
N SER A 82 -3.49 -1.90 7.40
CA SER A 82 -3.99 -0.65 6.83
C SER A 82 -5.51 -0.70 6.62
N PHE A 83 -6.07 -1.87 6.28
CA PHE A 83 -7.52 -2.06 6.18
C PHE A 83 -8.24 -1.95 7.53
N VAL A 84 -7.68 -2.55 8.60
CA VAL A 84 -8.24 -2.43 9.95
C VAL A 84 -8.30 -0.95 10.37
N LYS A 85 -7.22 -0.19 10.17
CA LYS A 85 -7.21 1.25 10.44
C LYS A 85 -8.25 2.02 9.63
N LEU A 86 -8.50 1.60 8.39
CA LEU A 86 -9.52 2.22 7.54
C LEU A 86 -10.92 1.99 8.10
N ILE A 87 -11.20 0.78 8.60
CA ILE A 87 -12.47 0.46 9.26
C ILE A 87 -12.63 1.28 10.55
N GLU A 88 -11.58 1.35 11.38
CA GLU A 88 -11.61 2.14 12.62
C GLU A 88 -12.01 3.59 12.36
N ILE A 89 -11.44 4.23 11.33
CA ILE A 89 -11.76 5.61 10.95
C ILE A 89 -13.22 5.74 10.47
N LEU A 90 -13.75 4.74 9.77
CA LEU A 90 -15.11 4.78 9.24
C LEU A 90 -16.17 4.55 10.32
N ASP A 91 -15.82 3.85 11.39
CA ASP A 91 -16.68 3.57 12.55
C ASP A 91 -16.64 4.72 13.59
N THR A 92 -15.84 5.77 13.34
CA THR A 92 -15.71 6.98 14.16
C THR A 92 -16.62 8.10 13.65
#